data_AF-A0A7T0KHW6-F1
#
_entry.id   AF-A0A7T0KHW6-F1
#
_cell.length_a   1.000
_cell.length_b   1.000
_cell.length_c   1.000
_cell.angle_alpha   90.00
_cell.angle_beta   90.00
_cell.angle_gamma   90.00
#
_symmetry.space_group_name_H-M   'P 1'
#
loop_
_entity.id
_entity.type
_entity.pdbx_description
1 polymer ?
#
loop_
_entity_poly.entity_id
_entity_poly.type
_entity_poly.pdbx_seq_one_letter_code
_entity_poly.pdbx_strand_id
1 'polypeptide(L)'
;MRLAPQELADAPLGTTNAGVEGASASSGTGQSTLDDRAARRAVRGLGRPSGPDGRAPQRGLAVPKLGQVLRATVRANGWQEELGHGWVFGHWEEVVGSLNAAHSQPEKIEEQVLYISCDSSNWSSNLRLLQRHILARIAQKVGPDVVVQLRITGPKQHRNYEGPLWVKPQGSTDTYG
;
A
#
# COMPACT_ATOMS: atom_id res chain seq x y z
N MET A 1 39.46 -0.07 30.53
CA MET A 1 38.22 0.19 31.30
C MET A 1 37.11 -0.61 30.64
N ARG A 2 36.59 -1.59 31.38
CA ARG A 2 35.67 -2.65 30.93
C ARG A 2 34.36 -2.40 31.67
N LEU A 3 33.25 -2.20 30.94
CA LEU A 3 31.90 -2.18 31.48
C LEU A 3 30.99 -2.91 30.47
N ALA A 4 30.56 -4.11 30.84
CA ALA A 4 29.26 -4.69 30.49
C ALA A 4 28.31 -4.41 31.69
N PRO A 5 27.03 -4.86 31.73
CA PRO A 5 26.16 -5.52 30.75
C PRO A 5 24.78 -4.80 30.65
N GLN A 6 23.79 -5.37 29.94
CA GLN A 6 22.37 -5.48 30.39
C GLN A 6 21.64 -6.44 29.45
N GLU A 7 20.92 -7.35 30.09
CA GLU A 7 20.22 -8.53 29.61
C GLU A 7 18.71 -8.22 29.54
N LEU A 8 17.91 -9.17 29.01
CA LEU A 8 16.52 -9.43 29.43
C LEU A 8 15.37 -8.75 28.64
N ALA A 9 14.78 -9.50 27.70
CA ALA A 9 13.37 -9.91 27.77
C ALA A 9 12.97 -10.73 26.54
N ASP A 10 12.99 -12.05 26.72
CA ASP A 10 12.25 -13.04 25.94
C ASP A 10 10.79 -13.03 26.46
N ALA A 11 9.79 -13.01 25.56
CA ALA A 11 8.39 -13.20 25.95
C ALA A 11 7.54 -13.80 24.81
N PRO A 12 6.63 -14.74 25.13
CA PRO A 12 6.14 -15.77 24.22
C PRO A 12 4.88 -15.37 23.44
N LEU A 13 4.75 -15.87 22.20
CA LEU A 13 3.46 -15.92 21.51
C LEU A 13 2.68 -17.15 22.00
N GLY A 14 1.73 -16.87 22.88
CA GLY A 14 0.81 -17.83 23.46
C GLY A 14 -0.11 -18.50 22.44
N THR A 15 -0.38 -19.75 22.77
CA THR A 15 -1.24 -20.73 22.11
C THR A 15 -2.72 -20.50 22.42
N THR A 16 -3.57 -21.24 21.70
CA THR A 16 -5.00 -21.55 21.93
C THR A 16 -6.00 -20.50 21.40
N ASN A 17 -7.07 -20.85 20.68
CA ASN A 17 -8.04 -21.94 20.85
C ASN A 17 -8.45 -22.52 19.47
N ALA A 18 -8.56 -23.85 19.33
CA ALA A 18 -9.78 -24.65 19.49
C ALA A 18 -10.90 -24.16 18.53
N GLY A 19 -11.39 -24.94 17.55
CA GLY A 19 -11.73 -26.36 17.59
C GLY A 19 -13.23 -26.49 17.82
N VAL A 20 -14.01 -26.66 16.75
CA VAL A 20 -15.40 -27.18 16.65
C VAL A 20 -15.59 -27.48 15.14
N GLU A 21 -15.52 -28.71 14.61
CA GLU A 21 -16.39 -29.91 14.72
C GLU A 21 -17.86 -29.73 14.27
N GLY A 22 -18.33 -30.69 13.45
CA GLY A 22 -19.75 -30.97 13.13
C GLY A 22 -20.21 -30.38 11.81
N ALA A 23 -20.37 -31.09 10.68
CA ALA A 23 -21.11 -32.33 10.38
C ALA A 23 -22.65 -32.20 10.47
N SER A 24 -23.30 -32.79 9.45
CA SER A 24 -24.75 -33.14 9.32
C SER A 24 -25.59 -32.12 8.55
N ALA A 25 -26.11 -32.39 7.35
CA ALA A 25 -27.04 -33.43 6.87
C ALA A 25 -28.53 -33.01 6.93
N SER A 26 -29.11 -32.91 5.73
CA SER A 26 -30.43 -33.38 5.28
C SER A 26 -31.73 -33.07 6.06
N SER A 27 -32.72 -32.65 5.24
CA SER A 27 -34.13 -33.06 5.21
C SER A 27 -35.05 -32.77 6.40
N GLY A 28 -36.19 -32.12 6.11
CA GLY A 28 -37.30 -32.05 7.05
C GLY A 28 -38.47 -31.20 6.55
N THR A 29 -39.47 -31.86 5.98
CA THR A 29 -40.78 -31.32 5.59
C THR A 29 -41.63 -30.99 6.81
N GLY A 30 -42.29 -29.82 6.78
CA GLY A 30 -43.64 -29.65 7.33
C GLY A 30 -43.79 -29.12 8.77
N GLN A 31 -44.78 -28.23 8.89
CA GLN A 31 -45.48 -27.76 10.11
C GLN A 31 -44.85 -26.58 10.88
N SER A 32 -45.43 -25.37 10.70
CA SER A 32 -45.56 -24.35 11.76
C SER A 32 -46.40 -23.13 11.33
N THR A 33 -47.68 -23.29 10.99
CA THR A 33 -48.57 -22.14 10.70
C THR A 33 -49.12 -21.43 11.96
N LEU A 34 -48.80 -21.97 13.14
CA LEU A 34 -49.23 -21.41 14.44
C LEU A 34 -48.16 -20.48 15.07
N ASP A 35 -46.88 -20.70 14.78
CA ASP A 35 -45.79 -19.81 15.23
C ASP A 35 -45.79 -18.47 14.50
N ASP A 36 -46.25 -18.44 13.25
CA ASP A 36 -46.37 -17.20 12.47
C ASP A 36 -47.34 -16.18 13.09
N ARG A 37 -48.40 -16.64 13.76
CA ARG A 37 -49.35 -15.75 14.44
C ARG A 37 -48.81 -15.21 15.76
N ALA A 38 -48.01 -16.00 16.49
CA ALA A 38 -47.33 -15.55 17.69
C ALA A 38 -46.20 -14.55 17.36
N ALA A 39 -45.41 -14.84 16.32
CA ALA A 39 -44.38 -13.94 15.79
C ALA A 39 -44.97 -12.61 15.30
N ARG A 40 -46.11 -12.62 14.60
CA ARG A 40 -46.80 -11.39 14.15
C ARG A 40 -47.35 -10.54 15.31
N ARG A 41 -47.61 -11.13 16.49
CA ARG A 41 -48.06 -10.41 17.69
C ARG A 41 -46.91 -9.74 18.44
N ALA A 42 -45.71 -10.33 18.38
CA ALA A 42 -44.50 -9.76 18.98
C ALA A 42 -43.98 -8.50 18.25
N VAL A 43 -44.33 -8.31 16.97
CA VAL A 43 -43.88 -7.16 16.16
C VAL A 43 -44.61 -5.86 16.51
N ARG A 44 -45.71 -5.90 17.28
CA ARG A 44 -46.51 -4.70 17.63
C ARG A 44 -46.08 -3.99 18.93
N GLY A 45 -44.97 -4.40 19.55
CA GLY A 45 -44.57 -3.93 20.88
C GLY A 45 -43.22 -3.19 20.98
N LEU A 46 -42.49 -2.98 19.89
CA LEU A 46 -41.24 -2.23 19.95
C LEU A 46 -41.56 -0.75 19.75
N GLY A 47 -41.72 -0.05 20.88
CA GLY A 47 -41.91 1.39 20.91
C GLY A 47 -40.90 2.10 20.00
N ARG A 48 -41.37 3.12 19.27
CA ARG A 48 -40.51 3.94 18.41
C ARG A 48 -39.37 4.47 19.29
N PRO A 49 -38.08 4.25 18.93
CA PRO A 49 -36.97 4.69 19.75
C PRO A 49 -37.20 6.17 20.02
N SER A 50 -37.39 6.50 21.29
CA SER A 50 -37.57 7.86 21.75
C SER A 50 -36.31 8.21 22.52
N GLY A 51 -35.86 9.46 22.38
CA GLY A 51 -34.74 9.95 23.17
C GLY A 51 -35.05 9.85 24.68
N PRO A 52 -34.06 10.15 25.54
CA PRO A 52 -34.25 10.19 27.00
C PRO A 52 -35.48 11.02 27.44
N ASP A 53 -35.88 11.98 26.60
CA ASP A 53 -37.00 12.90 26.78
C ASP A 53 -38.34 12.46 26.14
N GLY A 54 -38.46 11.22 25.64
CA GLY A 54 -39.70 10.72 25.03
C GLY A 54 -40.02 11.29 23.64
N ARG A 55 -39.21 12.23 23.13
CA ARG A 55 -39.32 12.75 21.76
C ARG A 55 -38.70 11.81 20.76
N ALA A 56 -39.25 11.77 19.54
CA ALA A 56 -38.59 11.09 18.42
C ALA A 56 -37.17 11.66 18.27
N PRO A 57 -36.13 10.80 18.15
CA PRO A 57 -34.76 11.26 17.96
C PRO A 57 -34.74 12.15 16.72
N GLN A 58 -34.19 13.36 16.87
CA GLN A 58 -33.94 14.20 15.72
C GLN A 58 -33.09 13.39 14.74
N ARG A 59 -33.56 13.25 13.50
CA ARG A 59 -32.69 12.78 12.41
C ARG A 59 -31.57 13.80 12.32
N GLY A 60 -30.41 13.46 12.86
CA GLY A 60 -29.21 14.27 12.71
C GLY A 60 -29.05 14.58 11.23
N LEU A 61 -28.87 15.87 10.92
CA LEU A 61 -28.65 16.29 9.55
C LEU A 61 -27.40 15.54 9.06
N ALA A 62 -27.60 14.57 8.17
CA ALA A 62 -26.54 13.70 7.69
C ALA A 62 -25.70 14.48 6.68
N VAL A 63 -24.96 15.47 7.16
CA VAL A 63 -24.00 16.21 6.35
C VAL A 63 -22.84 15.25 6.06
N PRO A 64 -22.53 14.96 4.79
CA PRO A 64 -21.39 14.11 4.47
C PRO A 64 -20.13 14.76 5.01
N LYS A 65 -19.23 13.92 5.55
CA LYS A 65 -17.92 14.39 6.02
C LYS A 65 -17.20 15.05 4.84
N LEU A 66 -16.51 16.17 5.09
CA LEU A 66 -15.75 16.88 4.05
C LEU A 66 -14.88 15.94 3.21
N GLY A 67 -14.18 15.00 3.85
CA GLY A 67 -13.35 14.02 3.15
C GLY A 67 -14.12 13.06 2.23
N GLN A 68 -15.39 12.74 2.50
CA GLN A 68 -16.20 11.95 1.58
C GLN A 68 -16.58 12.74 0.33
N VAL A 69 -17.01 14.00 0.51
CA VAL A 69 -17.34 14.89 -0.62
C VAL A 69 -16.10 15.13 -1.47
N LEU A 70 -14.97 15.46 -0.85
CA LEU A 70 -13.70 15.69 -1.56
C LEU A 70 -13.28 14.46 -2.36
N ARG A 71 -13.31 13.26 -1.76
CA ARG A 71 -12.98 12.02 -2.48
C ARG A 71 -13.95 11.76 -3.63
N ALA A 72 -15.24 12.06 -3.47
CA ALA A 72 -16.21 11.92 -4.55
C ALA A 72 -15.91 12.89 -5.70
N THR A 73 -15.56 14.14 -5.40
CA THR A 73 -15.18 15.14 -6.41
C THR A 73 -13.88 14.77 -7.13
N VAL A 74 -12.85 14.31 -6.40
CA VAL A 74 -11.60 13.83 -6.99
C VAL A 74 -11.85 12.69 -7.98
N ARG A 75 -12.70 11.73 -7.59
CA ARG A 75 -13.09 10.61 -8.46
C ARG A 75 -13.89 11.06 -9.67
N ALA A 76 -14.82 11.99 -9.49
CA ALA A 76 -15.64 12.51 -10.58
C ALA A 76 -14.81 13.26 -11.64
N ASN A 77 -13.73 13.93 -11.22
CA ASN A 77 -12.84 14.70 -12.10
C ASN A 77 -11.65 13.90 -12.64
N GLY A 78 -11.45 12.66 -12.20
CA GLY A 78 -10.30 11.84 -12.61
C GLY A 78 -8.95 12.29 -12.03
N TRP A 79 -8.93 13.18 -11.03
CA TRP A 79 -7.69 13.71 -10.43
C TRP A 79 -6.93 12.70 -9.55
N GLN A 80 -7.39 11.46 -9.49
CA GLN A 80 -6.76 10.44 -8.67
C GLN A 80 -5.32 10.17 -9.11
N GLU A 81 -5.05 10.16 -10.42
CA GLU A 81 -3.72 9.96 -11.00
C GLU A 81 -2.81 11.16 -10.72
N GLU A 82 -3.27 12.38 -10.98
CA GLU A 82 -2.49 13.61 -10.75
C GLU A 82 -2.14 13.80 -9.27
N LEU A 83 -3.09 13.53 -8.36
CA LEU A 83 -2.83 13.55 -6.92
C LEU A 83 -1.86 12.45 -6.51
N GLY A 84 -1.96 11.28 -7.13
CA GLY A 84 -1.03 10.18 -6.91
C GLY A 84 0.39 10.53 -7.33
N HIS A 85 0.54 11.17 -8.49
CA HIS A 85 1.83 11.70 -8.94
C HIS A 85 2.39 12.67 -7.90
N GLY A 86 1.61 13.70 -7.54
CA GLY A 86 2.03 14.71 -6.56
C GLY A 86 2.45 14.11 -5.22
N TRP A 87 1.75 13.08 -4.75
CA TRP A 87 2.13 12.36 -3.54
C TRP A 87 3.51 11.69 -3.67
N VAL A 88 3.77 10.99 -4.78
CA VAL A 88 5.06 10.31 -5.03
C VAL A 88 6.22 11.32 -5.08
N PHE A 89 6.05 12.46 -5.74
CA PHE A 89 7.06 13.52 -5.77
C PHE A 89 7.31 14.10 -4.38
N GLY A 90 6.26 14.35 -3.60
CA GLY A 90 6.38 14.94 -2.25
C GLY A 90 6.92 13.99 -1.18
N HIS A 91 6.72 12.67 -1.34
CA HIS A 91 7.09 11.65 -0.36
C HIS A 91 8.15 10.68 -0.88
N TRP A 92 8.96 11.10 -1.86
CA TRP A 92 10.01 10.27 -2.44
C TRP A 92 10.96 9.72 -1.37
N GLU A 93 11.33 10.55 -0.40
CA GLU A 93 12.18 10.15 0.72
C GLU A 93 11.53 9.07 1.61
N GLU A 94 10.22 9.12 1.86
CA GLU A 94 9.50 8.06 2.60
C GLU A 94 9.51 6.74 1.81
N VAL A 95 9.45 6.82 0.48
CA VAL A 95 9.40 5.65 -0.40
C VAL A 95 10.76 4.94 -0.47
N VAL A 96 11.84 5.64 -0.81
CA VAL A 96 13.16 5.04 -1.01
C VAL A 96 14.10 5.13 0.19
N GLY A 97 13.82 6.00 1.16
CA GLY A 97 14.68 6.33 2.28
C GLY A 97 15.65 7.47 1.99
N SER A 98 16.14 8.11 3.05
CA SER A 98 16.99 9.32 3.01
C SER A 98 18.25 9.16 2.16
N LEU A 99 19.01 8.08 2.34
CA LEU A 99 20.25 7.83 1.61
C LEU A 99 20.02 7.74 0.09
N ASN A 100 18.98 7.03 -0.32
CA ASN A 100 18.66 6.87 -1.74
C ASN A 100 18.07 8.15 -2.34
N ALA A 101 17.22 8.86 -1.58
CA ALA A 101 16.64 10.13 -2.01
C ALA A 101 17.68 11.24 -2.18
N ALA A 102 18.81 11.18 -1.45
CA ALA A 102 19.92 12.12 -1.62
C ALA A 102 20.61 12.00 -2.99
N HIS A 103 20.59 10.80 -3.58
CA HIS A 103 21.31 10.46 -4.82
C HIS A 103 20.38 10.18 -6.01
N SER A 104 19.06 10.25 -5.80
CA SER A 104 18.07 9.97 -6.83
C SER A 104 16.84 10.85 -6.69
N GLN A 105 16.36 11.35 -7.82
CA GLN A 105 15.19 12.22 -7.86
C GLN A 105 14.20 11.75 -8.93
N PRO A 106 12.89 11.73 -8.63
CA PRO A 106 11.87 11.50 -9.63
C PRO A 106 11.79 12.73 -10.54
N GLU A 107 11.89 12.52 -11.85
CA GLU A 107 11.77 13.60 -12.85
C GLU A 107 10.32 13.79 -13.30
N LYS A 108 9.70 12.70 -13.76
CA LYS A 108 8.36 12.73 -14.36
C LYS A 108 7.68 11.36 -14.27
N ILE A 109 6.36 11.36 -14.39
CA ILE A 109 5.56 10.15 -14.56
C ILE A 109 4.82 10.28 -15.89
N GLU A 110 5.01 9.33 -16.78
CA GLU A 110 4.31 9.26 -18.08
C GLU A 110 3.82 7.83 -18.27
N GLU A 111 2.56 7.66 -18.67
CA GLU A 111 1.97 6.33 -18.94
C GLU A 111 2.20 5.32 -17.78
N GLN A 112 2.06 5.79 -16.53
CA GLN A 112 2.30 4.99 -15.31
C GLN A 112 3.76 4.53 -15.15
N VAL A 113 4.69 5.15 -15.87
CA VAL A 113 6.13 4.93 -15.76
C VAL A 113 6.78 6.08 -15.02
N LEU A 114 7.38 5.80 -13.86
CA LEU A 114 8.15 6.77 -13.08
C LEU A 114 9.58 6.83 -13.59
N TYR A 115 9.97 8.01 -14.10
CA TYR A 115 11.33 8.30 -14.53
C TYR A 115 12.13 8.86 -13.36
N ILE A 116 13.28 8.25 -13.10
CA ILE A 116 14.17 8.60 -11.98
C ILE A 116 15.54 8.90 -12.55
N SER A 117 16.07 10.06 -12.20
CA SER A 117 17.44 10.47 -12.51
C SER A 117 18.33 10.19 -11.29
N CYS A 118 19.48 9.58 -11.53
CA CYS A 118 20.49 9.28 -10.51
C CYS A 118 21.80 9.97 -10.85
N ASP A 119 22.54 10.38 -9.83
CA ASP A 119 23.85 11.01 -9.95
C ASP A 119 24.98 10.03 -10.31
N SER A 120 24.88 8.76 -9.90
CA SER A 120 25.89 7.71 -10.06
C SER A 120 25.34 6.44 -10.69
N SER A 121 26.18 5.75 -11.46
CA SER A 121 25.87 4.43 -12.03
C SER A 121 25.71 3.35 -10.95
N ASN A 122 26.42 3.48 -9.83
CA ASN A 122 26.31 2.56 -8.69
C ASN A 122 24.95 2.71 -8.00
N TRP A 123 24.52 3.95 -7.76
CA TRP A 123 23.21 4.25 -7.17
C TRP A 123 22.05 3.82 -8.07
N SER A 124 22.18 4.05 -9.38
CA SER A 124 21.22 3.56 -10.38
C SER A 124 21.07 2.03 -10.31
N SER A 125 22.19 1.31 -10.21
CA SER A 125 22.17 -0.16 -10.08
C SER A 125 21.53 -0.62 -8.78
N ASN A 126 21.83 0.05 -7.66
CA ASN A 126 21.18 -0.22 -6.36
C ASN A 126 19.65 -0.05 -6.43
N LEU A 127 19.17 1.05 -7.02
CA LEU A 127 17.74 1.28 -7.18
C LEU A 127 17.05 0.25 -8.07
N ARG A 128 17.73 -0.25 -9.11
CA ARG A 128 17.19 -1.34 -9.94
C ARG A 128 16.98 -2.62 -9.13
N LEU A 129 17.86 -2.93 -8.18
CA LEU A 129 17.68 -4.06 -7.26
C LEU A 129 16.46 -3.85 -6.35
N LEU A 130 16.23 -2.61 -5.91
CA LEU A 130 15.12 -2.23 -5.02
C LEU A 130 13.79 -1.96 -5.76
N GLN A 131 13.75 -2.01 -7.09
CA GLN A 131 12.62 -1.59 -7.91
C GLN A 131 11.29 -2.19 -7.48
N ARG A 132 11.26 -3.51 -7.22
CA ARG A 132 10.02 -4.21 -6.82
C ARG A 132 9.50 -3.72 -5.48
N HIS A 133 10.40 -3.47 -4.54
CA HIS A 133 10.05 -2.98 -3.21
C HIS A 133 9.52 -1.54 -3.26
N ILE A 134 10.13 -0.70 -4.11
CA ILE A 134 9.67 0.68 -4.35
C ILE A 134 8.25 0.68 -4.93
N LEU A 135 8.00 -0.13 -5.98
CA LEU A 135 6.67 -0.28 -6.58
C LEU A 135 5.63 -0.75 -5.55
N ALA A 136 5.97 -1.76 -4.75
CA ALA A 136 5.07 -2.27 -3.73
C ALA A 136 4.70 -1.19 -2.69
N ARG A 137 5.67 -0.39 -2.26
CA ARG A 137 5.44 0.69 -1.28
C ARG A 137 4.59 1.82 -1.85
N ILE A 138 4.82 2.20 -3.12
CA ILE A 138 3.98 3.20 -3.81
C ILE A 138 2.54 2.68 -3.95
N ALA A 139 2.38 1.43 -4.40
CA ALA A 139 1.08 0.81 -4.58
C ALA A 139 0.27 0.71 -3.28
N GLN A 140 0.93 0.47 -2.14
CA GLN A 140 0.28 0.44 -0.83
C GLN A 140 -0.29 1.79 -0.39
N LYS A 141 0.32 2.91 -0.80
CA LYS A 141 -0.04 4.26 -0.34
C LYS A 141 -0.99 4.97 -1.28
N VAL A 142 -0.76 4.84 -2.59
CA VAL A 142 -1.48 5.60 -3.63
C VAL A 142 -2.44 4.72 -4.42
N GLY A 143 -2.12 3.43 -4.57
CA GLY A 143 -2.86 2.48 -5.38
C GLY A 143 -2.01 1.87 -6.50
N PRO A 144 -2.39 0.70 -7.03
CA PRO A 144 -1.59 -0.05 -8.00
C PRO A 144 -1.52 0.61 -9.39
N ASP A 145 -2.47 1.45 -9.74
CA ASP A 145 -2.63 1.96 -11.12
C ASP A 145 -1.84 3.25 -11.41
N VAL A 146 -1.19 3.84 -10.40
CA VAL A 146 -0.49 5.14 -10.57
C VAL A 146 0.93 4.96 -11.10
N VAL A 147 1.67 3.98 -10.58
CA VAL A 147 3.03 3.67 -11.06
C VAL A 147 3.16 2.16 -11.21
N VAL A 148 3.28 1.70 -12.45
CA VAL A 148 3.42 0.28 -12.82
C VAL A 148 4.89 -0.06 -13.08
N GLN A 149 5.66 0.90 -13.61
CA GLN A 149 7.04 0.67 -14.01
C GLN A 149 7.97 1.80 -13.55
N LEU A 150 9.23 1.46 -13.26
CA LEU A 150 10.30 2.43 -13.04
C LEU A 150 11.25 2.43 -14.24
N ARG A 151 11.65 3.61 -14.66
CA ARG A 151 12.75 3.86 -15.59
C ARG A 151 13.83 4.63 -14.85
N ILE A 152 14.93 3.93 -14.55
CA ILE A 152 16.05 4.50 -13.80
C ILE A 152 17.16 4.85 -14.78
N THR A 153 17.39 6.15 -14.95
CA THR A 153 18.46 6.71 -15.76
C THR A 153 19.65 7.05 -14.86
N GLY A 154 20.80 6.45 -15.15
CA GLY A 154 22.06 6.84 -14.52
C GLY A 154 22.74 7.96 -15.30
N PRO A 155 23.85 8.51 -14.78
CA PRO A 155 24.63 9.49 -15.52
C PRO A 155 25.05 8.91 -16.87
N LYS A 156 25.02 9.74 -17.93
CA LYS A 156 25.43 9.31 -19.27
C LYS A 156 26.90 8.88 -19.21
N GLN A 157 27.16 7.58 -19.40
CA GLN A 157 28.50 7.05 -19.33
C GLN A 157 29.37 7.67 -20.43
N HIS A 158 30.43 8.37 -20.04
CA HIS A 158 31.42 8.85 -20.99
C HIS A 158 32.21 7.66 -21.54
N ARG A 159 32.47 7.64 -22.85
CA ARG A 159 33.31 6.61 -23.46
C ARG A 159 34.73 7.15 -23.54
N ASN A 160 35.64 6.63 -22.72
CA ASN A 160 37.06 7.03 -22.72
C ASN A 160 37.91 6.27 -23.76
N TYR A 161 37.24 5.66 -24.75
CA TYR A 161 37.86 4.82 -25.77
C TYR A 161 37.58 5.43 -27.15
N GLU A 162 38.21 6.56 -27.43
CA GLU A 162 38.18 7.22 -28.74
C GLU A 162 39.62 7.61 -29.09
N GLY A 163 40.18 6.97 -30.11
CA GLY A 163 41.53 7.28 -30.60
C GLY A 163 42.05 6.23 -31.60
N PRO A 164 42.90 6.62 -32.57
CA PRO A 164 43.46 5.69 -33.57
C PRO A 164 44.36 4.60 -32.97
N LEU A 165 44.84 4.79 -31.74
CA LEU A 165 45.70 3.87 -31.00
C LEU A 165 44.92 2.98 -30.02
N TRP A 166 43.59 3.01 -30.06
CA TRP A 166 42.79 2.17 -29.18
C TRP A 166 42.87 0.71 -29.63
N VAL A 167 43.50 -0.12 -28.81
CA VAL A 167 43.55 -1.57 -28.96
C VAL A 167 42.44 -2.18 -28.10
N LYS A 168 41.68 -3.13 -28.66
CA LYS A 168 40.66 -3.88 -27.92
C LYS A 168 41.33 -4.53 -26.69
N PRO A 169 40.78 -4.37 -25.46
CA PRO A 169 41.33 -5.08 -24.31
C PRO A 169 41.29 -6.57 -24.63
N GLN A 170 42.45 -7.24 -24.58
CA GLN A 170 42.49 -8.68 -24.62
C GLN A 170 41.69 -9.18 -23.42
N GLY A 171 40.74 -10.10 -23.66
CA GLY A 171 39.83 -10.59 -22.63
C GLY A 171 40.60 -10.95 -21.36
N SER A 172 40.01 -10.66 -20.20
CA SER A 172 40.60 -10.94 -18.89
C SER A 172 41.11 -12.38 -18.87
N THR A 173 42.44 -12.55 -18.81
CA THR A 173 43.06 -13.85 -18.55
C THR A 173 42.98 -14.09 -17.05
N ASP A 174 41.77 -14.08 -16.51
CA ASP A 174 41.53 -14.48 -15.13
C ASP A 174 40.25 -15.30 -15.13
N THR A 175 40.49 -16.60 -15.32
CA THR A 175 39.55 -17.68 -15.06
C THR A 175 40.08 -18.41 -13.84
N TYR A 176 39.91 -17.82 -12.66
CA TYR A 176 39.63 -18.61 -11.46
C TYR A 176 38.10 -18.78 -11.47
N GLY A 177 37.52 -19.99 -11.53
CA GLY A 177 37.92 -21.18 -10.80
C GLY A 177 37.19 -21.17 -9.47
#